data_AF-A0A7C9PRY8-F1
#
_entry.id   AF-A0A7C9PRY8-F1
#
_cell.length_a   1.000
_cell.length_b   1.000
_cell.length_c   1.000
_cell.angle_alpha   90.00
_cell.angle_beta   90.00
_cell.angle_gamma   90.00
#
_symmetry.space_group_name_H-M   'P 1'
#
loop_
_entity.id
_entity.type
_entity.pdbx_description
1 polymer ?
#
loop_
_entity_poly.entity_id
_entity_poly.type
_entity_poly.pdbx_seq_one_letter_code
_entity_poly.pdbx_strand_id
1 'polypeptide(L)' 'MNSFPSSLDNLDNLTINTDSNPEGRRRLTREEILVFGWLARTLKGRTYSDMARDCKLTIEQCIKAVQGLLGLGLLRVR' A
#
# COMPACT_ATOMS: atom_id res chain seq x y z
N MET A 1 1.24 16.17 -18.63
CA MET A 1 1.20 14.76 -18.18
C MET A 1 1.99 14.69 -16.88
N ASN A 2 1.38 14.31 -15.76
CA ASN A 2 2.14 14.04 -14.54
C ASN A 2 2.85 12.70 -14.74
N SER A 3 4.17 12.77 -14.93
CA SER A 3 5.05 11.62 -14.97
C SER A 3 4.97 10.90 -13.62
N PHE A 4 4.53 9.66 -13.65
CA PHE A 4 4.49 8.79 -12.49
C PHE A 4 5.94 8.49 -12.04
N PRO A 5 6.31 8.61 -10.75
CA PRO A 5 7.68 8.36 -10.33
C PRO A 5 8.03 6.87 -10.47
N SER A 6 9.05 6.56 -11.24
CA SER A 6 9.54 5.19 -11.53
C SER A 6 10.01 4.40 -10.30
N SER A 7 10.21 5.06 -9.16
CA SER A 7 10.58 4.42 -7.89
C SER A 7 9.39 3.83 -7.13
N LEU A 8 8.15 4.13 -7.54
CA LEU A 8 6.94 3.57 -6.94
C LEU A 8 6.57 2.22 -7.54
N ASP A 9 6.99 1.86 -8.76
CA ASP A 9 6.59 0.58 -9.38
C ASP A 9 6.98 -0.66 -8.55
N ASN A 10 8.03 -0.53 -7.72
CA ASN A 10 8.50 -1.57 -6.82
C ASN A 10 8.10 -1.30 -5.36
N LEU A 11 7.50 -2.29 -4.71
CA LEU A 11 7.01 -2.24 -3.34
C LEU A 11 8.05 -2.66 -2.29
N ASP A 12 9.27 -2.99 -2.70
CA ASP A 12 10.37 -3.46 -1.84
C ASP A 12 10.71 -2.48 -0.70
N ASN A 13 10.48 -1.18 -0.92
CA ASN A 13 10.77 -0.14 0.05
C ASN A 13 9.65 0.07 1.08
N LEU A 14 8.50 -0.59 0.92
CA LEU A 14 7.40 -0.47 1.88
C LEU A 14 7.57 -1.48 3.01
N THR A 15 7.32 -1.01 4.22
CA THR A 15 7.18 -1.90 5.38
C THR A 15 5.94 -1.56 6.19
N ILE A 16 5.34 -2.60 6.76
CA ILE A 16 4.30 -2.44 7.76
C ILE A 16 4.93 -1.91 9.04
N ASN A 17 4.37 -0.83 9.55
CA ASN A 17 4.72 -0.30 10.84
C ASN A 17 3.80 -0.94 11.90
N THR A 18 4.29 -1.99 12.58
CA THR A 18 3.54 -2.69 13.64
C THR A 18 3.57 -1.95 14.97
N ASP A 19 4.40 -0.92 15.11
CA ASP A 19 4.46 -0.03 16.28
C ASP A 19 3.40 1.08 16.22
N SER A 20 2.49 1.02 15.24
CA SER A 20 1.39 1.95 15.12
C SER A 20 0.46 1.79 16.31
N ASN A 21 0.55 2.78 17.20
CA ASN A 21 -0.52 3.19 18.10
C ASN A 21 -1.84 3.13 17.29
N PRO A 22 -2.95 2.59 17.84
CA PRO A 22 -4.21 2.58 17.13
C PRO A 22 -4.61 4.03 16.86
N GLU A 23 -4.22 4.58 15.71
CA GLU A 23 -4.60 5.91 15.23
C GLU A 23 -6.08 5.87 14.84
N GLY A 24 -6.90 5.75 15.88
CA GLY A 24 -7.97 6.68 16.15
C GLY A 24 -9.02 6.73 15.07
N ARG A 25 -9.99 5.82 15.19
CA ARG A 25 -11.39 6.00 14.74
C ARG A 25 -11.66 6.03 13.22
N ARG A 26 -10.67 6.14 12.34
CA ARG A 26 -10.93 6.08 10.89
C ARG A 26 -11.04 4.63 10.44
N ARG A 27 -12.21 4.27 9.91
CA ARG A 27 -12.43 2.97 9.27
C ARG A 27 -11.63 2.94 7.97
N LEU A 28 -10.73 1.96 7.84
CA LEU A 28 -10.05 1.69 6.57
C LEU A 28 -11.09 1.43 5.49
N THR A 29 -10.82 1.90 4.28
CA THR A 29 -11.62 1.56 3.10
C THR A 29 -11.44 0.08 2.75
N ARG A 30 -12.31 -0.44 1.90
CA ARG A 30 -12.20 -1.83 1.42
C ARG A 30 -10.87 -2.04 0.69
N GLU A 31 -10.45 -1.07 -0.11
CA GLU A 31 -9.20 -1.06 -0.85
C GLU A 31 -8.00 -1.06 0.09
N GLU A 32 -7.99 -0.20 1.11
CA GLU A 32 -6.94 -0.13 2.12
C GLU A 32 -6.80 -1.45 2.88
N ILE A 33 -7.91 -2.09 3.27
CA ILE A 33 -7.88 -3.41 3.94
C ILE A 33 -7.27 -4.48 3.04
N LEU A 34 -7.69 -4.54 1.77
CA LEU A 34 -7.18 -5.53 0.81
C LEU A 34 -5.70 -5.34 0.55
N VAL A 35 -5.27 -4.09 0.33
CA VAL A 35 -3.87 -3.73 0.10
C VAL A 35 -3.04 -4.00 1.35
N PHE A 36 -3.50 -3.61 2.53
CA PHE A 36 -2.77 -3.83 3.78
C PHE A 36 -2.56 -5.33 4.05
N GLY A 37 -3.60 -6.15 3.87
CA GLY A 37 -3.50 -7.61 4.03
C GLY A 37 -2.60 -8.27 2.99
N TRP A 38 -2.54 -7.73 1.77
CA TRP A 38 -1.60 -8.20 0.75
C TRP A 38 -0.16 -7.78 1.06
N LEU A 39 0.05 -6.56 1.57
CA LEU A 39 1.36 -6.02 1.95
C LEU A 39 1.98 -6.72 3.16
N ALA A 40 1.18 -7.39 3.99
CA ALA A 40 1.65 -8.19 5.11
C ALA A 40 2.41 -9.46 4.69
N ARG A 41 2.44 -9.77 3.39
CA ARG A 41 3.16 -10.90 2.80
C ARG A 41 4.56 -10.47 2.35
N THR A 42 5.34 -11.39 1.80
CA THR A 42 6.62 -11.04 1.19
C THR A 42 6.42 -10.11 -0.01
N LEU A 43 7.11 -8.96 0.03
CA LEU A 43 7.09 -7.94 -1.02
C LEU A 43 8.24 -8.00 -2.02
N LYS A 44 9.25 -8.85 -1.76
CA LYS A 44 10.48 -8.90 -2.55
C LYS A 44 10.20 -9.08 -4.05
N GLY A 45 10.51 -8.07 -4.86
CA GLY A 45 10.32 -8.06 -6.31
C GLY A 45 8.86 -7.95 -6.76
N ARG A 46 7.96 -7.50 -5.88
CA ARG A 46 6.52 -7.37 -6.17
C ARG A 46 6.19 -5.95 -6.59
N THR A 47 5.25 -5.84 -7.54
CA THR A 47 4.86 -4.56 -8.14
C THR A 47 3.43 -4.17 -7.80
N TYR A 48 3.07 -2.90 -8.07
CA TYR A 48 1.67 -2.46 -8.03
C TYR A 48 0.77 -3.25 -8.99
N SER A 49 1.31 -3.72 -10.12
CA SER A 49 0.58 -4.56 -11.08
C SER A 49 0.21 -5.93 -10.49
N ASP A 50 1.11 -6.53 -9.70
CA ASP A 50 0.82 -7.80 -9.02
C ASP A 50 -0.21 -7.61 -7.91
N MET A 51 -0.10 -6.51 -7.15
CA MET A 51 -1.08 -6.16 -6.13
C MET A 51 -2.47 -5.92 -6.74
N ALA A 52 -2.55 -5.16 -7.84
CA ALA A 52 -3.79 -4.88 -8.56
C ALA A 52 -4.47 -6.18 -9.02
N ARG A 53 -3.68 -7.11 -9.60
CA ARG A 53 -4.16 -8.43 -10.02
C ARG A 53 -4.71 -9.25 -8.86
N ASP A 54 -3.96 -9.35 -7.77
CA ASP A 54 -4.30 -10.21 -6.64
C ASP A 54 -5.46 -9.65 -5.80
N CYS A 55 -5.54 -8.32 -5.65
CA CYS A 55 -6.61 -7.63 -4.92
C CYS A 55 -7.86 -7.38 -5.79
N LYS A 56 -7.80 -7.66 -7.11
CA LYS A 56 -8.84 -7.32 -8.10
C LYS A 56 -9.19 -5.82 -8.07
N LEU A 57 -8.15 -4.98 -8.07
CA LEU A 57 -8.22 -3.52 -8.07
C LEU A 57 -7.51 -2.97 -9.30
N THR A 58 -7.76 -1.70 -9.64
CA THR A 58 -6.89 -0.99 -10.59
C THR A 58 -5.58 -0.59 -9.91
N ILE A 59 -4.53 -0.40 -10.71
CA ILE A 59 -3.24 0.11 -10.20
C ILE A 59 -3.44 1.44 -9.45
N GLU A 60 -4.28 2.33 -9.99
CA GLU A 60 -4.62 3.62 -9.35
C GLU A 60 -5.27 3.44 -7.97
N GLN A 61 -6.20 2.48 -7.84
CA GLN A 61 -6.81 2.17 -6.55
C GLN A 61 -5.78 1.63 -5.54
N CYS A 62 -4.85 0.78 -5.98
CA CYS A 62 -3.76 0.28 -5.14
C CYS A 62 -2.85 1.41 -4.67
N ILE A 63 -2.46 2.34 -5.56
CA ILE A 63 -1.64 3.50 -5.22
C ILE A 63 -2.34 4.36 -4.17
N LYS A 64 -3.61 4.71 -4.40
CA LYS A 64 -4.40 5.52 -3.45
C LYS A 64 -4.51 4.85 -2.09
N ALA A 65 -4.72 3.54 -2.06
CA ALA A 65 -4.76 2.77 -0.82
C ALA A 65 -3.41 2.77 -0.09
N VAL A 66 -2.28 2.56 -0.79
CA VAL A 66 -0.94 2.65 -0.18
C VAL A 66 -0.66 4.05 0.38
N GLN A 67 -1.00 5.10 -0.37
CA GLN A 67 -0.88 6.49 0.09
C GLN A 67 -1.74 6.75 1.34
N GLY A 68 -2.97 6.24 1.38
CA GLY A 68 -3.85 6.32 2.54
C GLY A 68 -3.23 5.64 3.76
N LEU A 69 -2.72 4.43 3.61
CA LEU A 69 -2.07 3.68 4.68
C LEU A 69 -0.76 4.32 5.17
N LEU A 70 0.02 4.95 4.28
CA LEU A 70 1.19 5.78 4.65
C LEU A 70 0.77 7.00 5.46
N GLY A 71 -0.31 7.68 5.05
CA GLY A 71 -0.87 8.83 5.76
C GLY A 71 -1.47 8.48 7.13
N LEU A 72 -1.85 7.23 7.34
CA LEU A 72 -2.31 6.67 8.62
C LEU A 72 -1.18 6.08 9.47
N GLY A 73 0.08 6.21 9.05
CA GLY A 73 1.23 5.69 9.78
C GLY A 73 1.32 4.15 9.84
N LEU A 74 0.43 3.43 9.13
CA LEU A 74 0.37 1.96 9.09
C LEU A 74 1.45 1.36 8.18
N LEU A 75 1.89 2.13 7.18
CA LEU A 75 3.04 1.84 6.34
C LEU A 75 4.13 2.88 6.57
N ARG A 76 5.38 2.49 6.32
CA ARG A 76 6.51 3.41 6.19
C ARG A 76 7.37 3.03 4.99
N VAL A 77 8.01 4.02 4.39
CA VAL A 77 9.04 3.83 3.36
C VAL A 77 10.40 3.67 4.05
N ARG A 78 11.17 2.65 3.68
CA ARG A 78 12.57 2.47 4.10
C ARG A 78 13.51 3.32 3.27
#